data_AF-A0A1G8CCJ7-F1
#
_entry.id   AF-A0A1G8CCJ7-F1
#
_cell.length_a   1.000
_cell.length_b   1.000
_cell.length_c   1.000
_cell.angle_alpha   90.00
_cell.angle_beta   90.00
_cell.angle_gamma   90.00
#
_symmetry.space_group_name_H-M   'P 1'
#
loop_
_entity.id
_entity.type
_entity.pdbx_description
1 polymer ?
#
loop_
_entity_poly.entity_id
_entity_poly.type
_entity_poly.pdbx_seq_one_letter_code
_entity_poly.pdbx_strand_id
1 'polypeptide(L)'
;MMKVNLPSFCLAWGLAFYCSCNTVDRRTVLHIPIKEKGVVINVDYVAVGATSKDVMQIIRFSSDGKSEVLKNLEVYDTILSYNLRDDTTLSLIFCDTVFMSRPQKLDTINVRIN
;
A
#
# COMPACT_ATOMS: atom_id res chain seq x y z
N MET A 1 5.08 -43.96 -48.18
CA MET A 1 4.28 -42.71 -48.10
C MET A 1 3.55 -42.70 -46.77
N MET A 2 3.97 -41.83 -45.85
CA MET A 2 3.59 -41.87 -44.43
C MET A 2 2.49 -40.84 -44.18
N LYS A 3 1.29 -41.28 -43.77
CA LYS A 3 0.18 -40.41 -43.36
C LYS A 3 0.47 -39.88 -41.95
N VAL A 4 0.66 -38.57 -41.82
CA VAL A 4 0.80 -37.89 -40.53
C VAL A 4 -0.59 -37.49 -40.05
N ASN A 5 -1.02 -38.10 -38.94
CA ASN A 5 -2.20 -37.72 -38.15
C ASN A 5 -1.80 -36.57 -37.20
N LEU A 6 -2.51 -35.44 -37.24
CA LEU A 6 -2.50 -34.47 -36.16
C LEU A 6 -3.80 -33.65 -36.15
N PRO A 7 -4.64 -33.81 -35.12
CA PRO A 7 -5.46 -32.71 -34.64
C PRO A 7 -5.23 -32.55 -33.13
N SER A 8 -4.06 -32.06 -32.74
CA SER A 8 -3.74 -31.74 -31.34
C SER A 8 -3.56 -30.24 -31.09
N PHE A 9 -3.92 -29.39 -32.05
CA PHE A 9 -3.66 -27.94 -31.99
C PHE A 9 -4.73 -27.10 -31.28
N CYS A 10 -5.78 -27.71 -30.69
CA CYS A 10 -6.89 -26.97 -30.09
C CYS A 10 -6.87 -26.79 -28.56
N LEU A 11 -5.89 -27.34 -27.83
CA LEU A 11 -5.93 -27.29 -26.34
C LEU A 11 -4.95 -26.33 -25.67
N ALA A 12 -4.07 -25.64 -26.43
CA ALA A 12 -3.05 -24.78 -25.84
C ALA A 12 -3.52 -23.33 -25.53
N TRP A 13 -4.68 -22.90 -26.02
CA TRP A 13 -5.14 -21.51 -25.87
C TRP A 13 -6.01 -21.27 -24.61
N GLY A 14 -6.36 -22.31 -23.85
CA GLY A 14 -7.25 -22.18 -22.68
C GLY A 14 -6.57 -21.85 -21.34
N LEU A 15 -5.25 -22.03 -21.21
CA LEU A 15 -4.57 -21.96 -19.92
C LEU A 15 -3.69 -20.72 -19.70
N ALA A 16 -3.53 -19.85 -20.69
CA ALA A 16 -2.72 -18.63 -20.55
C ALA A 16 -3.48 -17.46 -19.86
N PHE A 17 -4.75 -17.63 -19.50
CA PHE A 17 -5.58 -16.57 -18.92
C PHE A 17 -5.71 -16.61 -17.38
N TYR A 18 -5.06 -17.55 -16.70
CA TYR A 18 -5.16 -17.72 -15.24
C TYR A 18 -3.93 -17.22 -14.45
N CYS A 19 -3.15 -16.32 -15.04
CA CYS A 19 -2.18 -15.52 -14.28
C CYS A 19 -2.52 -14.03 -14.45
N SER A 20 -3.77 -13.66 -14.15
CA SER A 20 -4.05 -12.27 -13.81
C SER A 20 -3.38 -12.02 -12.46
N CYS A 21 -2.12 -11.60 -12.52
CA CYS A 21 -1.43 -11.00 -11.39
C CYS A 21 -2.39 -10.00 -10.75
N ASN A 22 -2.72 -10.21 -9.47
CA ASN A 22 -3.28 -9.15 -8.66
C ASN A 22 -2.18 -8.08 -8.55
N THR A 23 -2.16 -7.15 -9.51
CA THR A 23 -1.30 -5.97 -9.49
C THR A 23 -1.74 -5.13 -8.31
N VAL A 24 -1.05 -5.30 -7.19
CA VAL A 24 -1.12 -4.39 -6.06
C VAL A 24 -0.48 -3.09 -6.53
N ASP A 25 -1.28 -2.06 -6.76
CA ASP A 25 -0.78 -0.75 -7.12
C ASP A 25 -0.39 -0.01 -5.84
N ARG A 26 0.88 0.37 -5.73
CA ARG A 26 1.43 1.04 -4.56
C ARG A 26 1.96 2.41 -4.95
N ARG A 27 1.47 3.43 -4.24
CA ARG A 27 1.90 4.82 -4.42
C ARG A 27 2.35 5.42 -3.10
N THR A 28 3.58 5.91 -3.04
CA THR A 28 4.05 6.68 -1.87
C THR A 28 3.35 8.04 -1.84
N VAL A 29 2.65 8.30 -0.75
CA VAL A 29 1.92 9.56 -0.48
C VAL A 29 2.78 10.50 0.35
N LEU A 30 3.54 9.94 1.30
CA LEU A 30 4.38 10.70 2.20
C LEU A 30 5.71 10.01 2.44
N HIS A 31 6.79 10.78 2.47
CA HIS A 31 8.15 10.30 2.70
C HIS A 31 8.83 11.20 3.75
N ILE A 32 9.16 10.63 4.91
CA ILE A 32 9.68 11.37 6.07
C ILE A 32 11.03 10.76 6.49
N PRO A 33 12.15 11.42 6.19
CA PRO A 33 13.45 11.01 6.71
C PRO A 33 13.64 11.49 8.16
N ILE A 34 13.91 10.56 9.06
CA ILE A 34 14.25 10.80 10.48
C ILE A 34 15.76 10.61 10.63
N LYS A 35 16.49 11.69 10.35
CA LYS A 35 17.96 11.68 10.23
C LYS A 35 18.66 11.17 11.49
N GLU A 36 18.16 11.57 12.67
CA GLU A 36 18.77 11.26 13.96
C GLU A 36 18.78 9.75 14.26
N LYS A 37 17.82 9.01 13.69
CA LYS A 37 17.72 7.55 13.85
C LYS A 37 18.16 6.77 12.62
N GLY A 38 18.53 7.44 11.54
CA GLY A 38 18.80 6.78 10.26
C GLY A 38 17.60 5.96 9.75
N VAL A 39 16.39 6.45 10.01
CA VAL A 39 15.15 5.77 9.64
C VAL A 39 14.37 6.64 8.68
N VAL A 40 13.67 6.00 7.74
CA VAL A 40 12.73 6.66 6.83
C VAL A 40 11.34 6.09 7.08
N ILE A 41 10.34 6.95 7.23
CA ILE A 41 8.94 6.54 7.25
C ILE A 41 8.31 6.87 5.91
N ASN A 42 7.79 5.85 5.23
CA ASN A 42 6.90 6.03 4.09
C ASN A 42 5.46 5.79 4.53
N VAL A 43 4.55 6.61 4.01
CA VAL A 43 3.12 6.29 4.01
C VAL A 43 2.74 6.04 2.56
N ASP A 44 2.42 4.79 2.27
CA ASP A 44 2.07 4.32 0.94
C ASP A 44 0.57 4.05 0.88
N TYR A 45 -0.09 4.56 -0.16
CA TYR A 45 -1.41 4.07 -0.55
C TYR A 45 -1.22 2.76 -1.31
N VAL A 46 -1.94 1.72 -0.89
CA VAL A 46 -1.87 0.39 -1.47
C VAL A 46 -3.26 0.01 -1.97
N ALA A 47 -3.43 0.00 -3.28
CA ALA A 47 -4.63 -0.50 -3.92
C ALA A 47 -4.52 -2.01 -4.13
N VAL A 48 -5.37 -2.77 -3.45
CA VAL A 48 -5.23 -4.24 -3.34
C VAL A 48 -6.14 -4.96 -4.34
N GLY A 49 -7.09 -4.25 -4.97
CA GLY A 49 -7.94 -4.76 -6.05
C GLY A 49 -9.35 -5.16 -5.61
N ALA A 50 -10.08 -5.90 -6.46
CA ALA A 50 -11.54 -6.02 -6.40
C ALA A 50 -12.15 -6.69 -5.16
N THR A 51 -11.38 -7.50 -4.42
CA THR A 51 -11.89 -8.28 -3.27
C THR A 51 -11.34 -7.81 -1.93
N SER A 52 -10.37 -6.89 -1.93
CA SER A 52 -9.70 -6.39 -0.74
C SER A 52 -9.87 -4.88 -0.65
N LYS A 53 -9.91 -4.34 0.56
CA LYS A 53 -9.97 -2.89 0.74
C LYS A 53 -8.60 -2.28 0.48
N ASP A 54 -8.60 -1.13 -0.16
CA ASP A 54 -7.42 -0.29 -0.26
C ASP A 54 -7.03 0.25 1.13
N VAL A 55 -5.73 0.40 1.36
CA VAL A 55 -5.19 0.79 2.67
C VAL A 55 -4.10 1.84 2.55
N MET A 56 -4.04 2.71 3.55
CA MET A 56 -2.86 3.52 3.83
C MET A 56 -1.92 2.71 4.72
N GLN A 57 -0.74 2.41 4.20
CA GLN A 57 0.25 1.58 4.86
C GLN A 57 1.44 2.45 5.31
N ILE A 58 1.73 2.41 6.60
CA ILE A 58 2.84 3.15 7.21
C ILE A 58 3.99 2.18 7.38
N ILE A 59 5.10 2.44 6.69
CA ILE A 59 6.26 1.56 6.59
C ILE A 59 7.49 2.30 7.11
N ARG A 60 8.23 1.64 7.99
CA ARG A 60 9.56 2.05 8.44
C ARG A 60 10.62 1.38 7.60
N PHE A 61 11.56 2.15 7.08
CA PHE A 61 12.79 1.67 6.47
C PHE A 61 13.97 2.04 7.37
N SER A 62 14.68 1.03 7.84
CA SER A 62 15.87 1.17 8.66
C SER A 62 17.12 1.33 7.78
N SER A 63 18.18 1.92 8.33
CA SER A 63 19.48 2.09 7.62
C SER A 63 20.11 0.78 7.14
N ASP A 64 19.77 -0.35 7.75
CA ASP A 64 20.21 -1.68 7.35
C ASP A 64 19.42 -2.25 6.16
N GLY A 65 18.53 -1.45 5.55
CA GLY A 65 17.71 -1.83 4.41
C GLY A 65 16.48 -2.66 4.77
N LYS A 66 16.24 -2.94 6.06
CA LYS A 66 15.02 -3.65 6.49
C LYS A 66 13.82 -2.72 6.44
N SER A 67 12.68 -3.27 6.01
CA SER A 67 11.39 -2.59 6.06
C SER A 67 10.46 -3.29 7.05
N GLU A 68 9.69 -2.49 7.80
CA GLU A 68 8.70 -2.97 8.76
C GLU A 68 7.40 -2.18 8.58
N VAL A 69 6.28 -2.89 8.50
CA VAL A 69 4.96 -2.27 8.46
C VAL A 69 4.56 -1.91 9.88
N LEU A 70 4.52 -0.61 10.18
CA LEU A 70 4.13 -0.12 11.50
C LEU A 70 2.61 -0.18 11.70
N LYS A 71 1.85 0.14 10.63
CA LYS A 71 0.39 0.15 10.70
C LYS A 71 -0.25 0.10 9.31
N ASN A 72 -1.37 -0.60 9.22
CA ASN A 72 -2.29 -0.53 8.08
C ASN A 72 -3.55 0.21 8.53
N LEU A 73 -3.99 1.15 7.72
CA LEU A 73 -5.15 2.00 7.99
C LEU A 73 -6.15 1.81 6.86
N GLU A 74 -7.24 1.12 7.16
CA GLU A 74 -8.38 1.00 6.25
C GLU A 74 -9.19 2.30 6.25
N VAL A 75 -9.91 2.56 5.16
CA VAL A 75 -10.90 3.67 5.02
C VAL A 75 -10.30 5.07 4.83
N TYR A 76 -9.03 5.28 5.15
CA TYR A 76 -8.39 6.56 4.88
C TYR A 76 -7.78 6.61 3.49
N ASP A 77 -8.06 7.68 2.76
CA ASP A 77 -7.59 7.92 1.41
C ASP A 77 -6.75 9.20 1.29
N THR A 78 -6.84 10.11 2.27
CA THR A 78 -6.14 11.39 2.26
C THR A 78 -5.41 11.68 3.58
N ILE A 79 -4.15 12.09 3.46
CA ILE A 79 -3.35 12.65 4.57
C ILE A 79 -3.39 14.17 4.44
N LEU A 80 -3.79 14.85 5.52
CA LEU A 80 -3.82 16.32 5.54
C LEU A 80 -2.53 16.92 6.08
N SER A 81 -2.00 16.33 7.15
CA SER A 81 -0.77 16.82 7.76
C SER A 81 -0.11 15.74 8.60
N TYR A 82 1.17 15.96 8.89
CA TYR A 82 1.94 15.13 9.78
C TYR A 82 2.74 16.00 10.75
N ASN A 83 3.00 15.46 11.93
CA ASN A 83 3.85 16.07 12.93
C ASN A 83 4.70 14.98 13.57
N LEU A 84 6.02 15.16 13.55
CA LEU A 84 6.95 14.28 14.23
C LEU A 84 7.23 14.87 15.62
N ARG A 85 6.86 14.13 16.67
CA ARG A 85 7.12 14.49 18.07
C ARG A 85 8.31 13.69 18.59
N ASP A 86 9.32 14.41 19.04
CA ASP A 86 10.50 13.89 19.75
C ASP A 86 11.16 12.71 19.02
N ASP A 87 11.16 12.72 17.67
CA ASP A 87 11.74 11.70 16.79
C ASP A 87 11.32 10.25 17.08
N THR A 88 10.26 10.06 17.85
CA THR A 88 9.81 8.77 18.37
C THR A 88 8.37 8.49 18.00
N THR A 89 7.57 9.54 17.82
CA THR A 89 6.13 9.43 17.56
C THR A 89 5.76 10.27 16.35
N LEU A 90 5.23 9.61 15.32
CA LEU A 90 4.65 10.26 14.17
C LEU A 90 3.15 10.41 14.37
N SER A 91 2.67 11.65 14.48
CA SER A 91 1.26 12.00 14.46
C SER A 91 0.84 12.29 13.02
N LEU A 92 -0.09 11.52 12.49
CA LEU A 92 -0.68 11.72 11.16
C LEU A 92 -2.13 12.16 11.32
N ILE A 93 -2.51 13.22 10.61
CA ILE A 93 -3.89 13.69 10.55
C ILE A 93 -4.47 13.25 9.22
N PHE A 94 -5.47 12.38 9.30
CA PHE A 94 -6.19 11.87 8.15
C PHE A 94 -7.56 12.55 8.02
N CYS A 95 -8.03 12.61 6.79
CA CYS A 95 -9.41 12.95 6.48
C CYS A 95 -10.03 11.78 5.72
N ASP A 96 -11.25 11.43 6.11
CA ASP A 96 -12.10 10.53 5.33
C ASP A 96 -12.83 11.36 4.26
N THR A 97 -12.61 11.05 2.98
CA THR A 97 -13.35 11.71 1.87
C THR A 97 -14.59 10.94 1.43
N VAL A 98 -14.80 9.71 1.94
CA VAL A 98 -15.88 8.80 1.51
C VAL A 98 -17.26 9.36 1.90
N PHE A 99 -17.34 10.18 2.96
CA PHE A 99 -18.57 10.82 3.41
C PHE A 99 -18.57 12.34 3.14
N MET A 100 -18.70 12.71 1.86
CA MET A 100 -18.84 14.12 1.42
C MET A 100 -20.04 14.88 2.03
N SER A 101 -20.93 14.21 2.76
CA SER A 101 -22.16 14.78 3.34
C SER A 101 -22.07 15.10 4.84
N ARG A 102 -20.93 14.85 5.50
CA ARG A 102 -20.71 15.16 6.93
C ARG A 102 -19.56 16.15 7.09
N PRO A 103 -19.51 16.93 8.19
CA PRO A 103 -18.30 17.68 8.51
C PRO A 103 -17.11 16.73 8.52
N GLN A 104 -16.08 17.06 7.74
CA GLN A 104 -14.88 16.24 7.56
C GLN A 104 -14.35 15.83 8.93
N LYS A 105 -14.49 14.53 9.26
CA LYS A 105 -14.02 14.01 10.53
C LYS A 105 -12.50 13.85 10.41
N LEU A 106 -11.79 14.71 11.13
CA LEU A 106 -10.35 14.65 11.24
C LEU A 106 -9.98 13.62 12.29
N ASP A 107 -9.23 12.60 11.88
CA ASP A 107 -8.74 11.58 12.79
C ASP A 107 -7.21 11.68 12.89
N THR A 108 -6.72 11.80 14.13
CA THR A 108 -5.28 11.85 14.43
C THR A 108 -4.81 10.48 14.86
N ILE A 109 -3.84 9.94 14.13
CA ILE A 109 -3.25 8.62 14.39
C ILE A 109 -1.81 8.82 14.81
N ASN A 110 -1.49 8.36 16.01
CA ASN A 110 -0.12 8.35 16.52
C ASN A 110 0.50 6.99 16.26
N VAL A 111 1.66 6.99 15.61
CA VAL A 111 2.45 5.81 15.31
C VAL A 111 3.80 5.94 15.99
N ARG A 112 4.16 4.94 16.80
CA ARG A 112 5.46 4.89 17.46
C ARG A 112 6.49 4.29 16.50
N ILE A 113 7.62 4.96 16.35
CA ILE A 113 8.68 4.64 15.37
C ILE A 113 9.78 3.75 15.94
N ASN A 114 9.84 3.65 17.29
CA ASN A 114 10.82 2.94 18.13
C ASN A 114 11.85 2.06 17.43
#